data_AF-A0A0U5HEX3-F1
#
_entry.id   AF-A0A0U5HEX3-F1
#
_cell.length_a   1.000
_cell.length_b   1.000
_cell.length_c   1.000
_cell.angle_alpha   90.00
_cell.angle_beta   90.00
_cell.angle_gamma   90.00
#
_symmetry.space_group_name_H-M   'P 1'
#
loop_
_entity.id
_entity.type
_entity.pdbx_description
1 polymer ?
#
loop_
_entity_poly.entity_id
_entity_poly.type
_entity_poly.pdbx_seq_one_letter_code
_entity_poly.pdbx_strand_id
1 'polypeptide(L)'
;MLSNDMACATVEGALKYGVIVGAKHFAFNDQETQRSGVATYMTEQKAREGELRSFQGAVEDSDILGMMSSFTRIRAASVNGSVALLRNILRDEWGYKGLISTDMVNNTGYFRPEMCIHAGVTMMADFSTNETMQQVTESWPYMTKELISKDENLASMAKDDMKYQLYAYAHSAAQNVKTVEVTPWWEMTMNVIFYISIGLSVLSLALYAAFFIKGKKEEN
;
A
#
# COMPACT_ATOMS: atom_id res chain seq x y z
N MET A 1 -1.39 -20.87 13.40
CA MET A 1 -0.29 -20.78 12.40
C MET A 1 0.35 -19.44 12.65
N LEU A 2 1.65 -19.38 12.95
CA LEU A 2 2.25 -18.17 13.55
C LEU A 2 1.97 -16.87 12.78
N SER A 3 2.06 -16.91 11.44
CA SER A 3 1.76 -15.74 10.60
C SER A 3 0.32 -15.24 10.75
N ASN A 4 -0.65 -16.13 10.96
CA ASN A 4 -2.04 -15.74 11.20
C ASN A 4 -2.17 -15.00 12.54
N ASP A 5 -1.63 -15.58 13.61
CA ASP A 5 -1.78 -15.04 14.96
C ASP A 5 -1.13 -13.64 15.05
N MET A 6 0.01 -13.45 14.37
CA MET A 6 0.67 -12.14 14.23
C MET A 6 -0.15 -11.15 13.38
N ALA A 7 -0.74 -11.61 12.29
CA ALA A 7 -1.58 -10.77 11.43
C ALA A 7 -2.82 -10.29 12.18
N CYS A 8 -3.53 -11.19 12.86
CA CYS A 8 -4.73 -10.86 13.65
C CYS A 8 -4.43 -9.82 14.72
N ALA A 9 -3.39 -10.04 15.53
CA ALA A 9 -2.99 -9.08 16.56
C ALA A 9 -2.64 -7.69 16.00
N THR A 10 -2.01 -7.65 14.81
CA THR A 10 -1.69 -6.39 14.11
C THR A 10 -2.95 -5.69 13.63
N VAL A 11 -3.88 -6.43 13.04
CA VAL A 11 -5.15 -5.92 12.52
C VAL A 11 -6.02 -5.38 13.65
N GLU A 12 -6.23 -6.15 14.72
CA GLU A 12 -7.01 -5.73 15.89
C GLU A 12 -6.44 -4.46 16.53
N GLY A 13 -5.10 -4.41 16.68
CA GLY A 13 -4.42 -3.24 17.23
C GLY A 13 -4.63 -1.97 16.41
N ALA A 14 -4.58 -2.09 15.08
CA ALA A 14 -4.79 -0.96 14.18
C ALA A 14 -6.27 -0.54 14.07
N LEU A 15 -7.19 -1.51 13.96
CA LEU A 15 -8.63 -1.27 13.88
C LEU A 15 -9.18 -0.59 15.14
N LYS A 16 -8.59 -0.82 16.32
CA LYS A 16 -8.91 -0.07 17.54
C LYS A 16 -8.80 1.45 17.36
N TYR A 17 -7.91 1.92 16.47
CA TYR A 17 -7.75 3.33 16.13
C TYR A 17 -8.40 3.69 14.79
N GLY A 18 -9.20 2.79 14.21
CA GLY A 18 -9.81 2.93 12.90
C GLY A 18 -8.80 2.96 11.75
N VAL A 19 -7.57 2.47 11.96
CA VAL A 19 -6.55 2.41 10.90
C VAL A 19 -6.78 1.16 10.06
N ILE A 20 -6.86 1.34 8.73
CA ILE A 20 -6.93 0.21 7.80
C ILE A 20 -5.53 -0.35 7.57
N VAL A 21 -5.33 -1.62 7.91
CA VAL A 21 -4.11 -2.38 7.58
C VAL A 21 -4.32 -3.14 6.28
N GLY A 22 -3.33 -3.07 5.39
CA GLY A 22 -3.29 -3.84 4.15
C GLY A 22 -2.39 -5.08 4.31
N ALA A 23 -2.96 -6.27 4.45
CA ALA A 23 -2.18 -7.50 4.39
C ALA A 23 -1.61 -7.70 2.97
N LYS A 24 -0.34 -8.10 2.88
CA LYS A 24 0.38 -8.20 1.60
C LYS A 24 1.46 -9.27 1.61
N HIS A 25 1.88 -9.81 0.47
CA HIS A 25 1.29 -9.63 -0.86
C HIS A 25 0.38 -10.82 -1.17
N PHE A 26 -0.91 -10.59 -1.40
CA PHE A 26 -1.89 -11.65 -1.62
C PHE A 26 -2.00 -12.01 -3.12
N ALA A 27 -1.46 -13.11 -3.62
CA ALA A 27 -0.75 -14.19 -2.95
C ALA A 27 0.38 -14.71 -3.85
N PHE A 28 1.13 -15.69 -3.35
CA PHE A 28 2.15 -16.44 -4.06
C PHE A 28 3.32 -15.57 -4.53
N ASN A 29 3.79 -14.71 -3.62
CA ASN A 29 4.93 -13.83 -3.85
C ASN A 29 6.06 -14.13 -2.85
N ASP A 30 6.56 -15.36 -2.89
CA ASP A 30 7.62 -15.90 -2.03
C ASP A 30 9.03 -15.77 -2.65
N GLN A 31 9.14 -15.22 -3.86
CA GLN A 31 10.41 -14.94 -4.53
C GLN A 31 10.45 -13.56 -5.19
N GLU A 32 11.59 -12.87 -5.08
CA GLU A 32 11.78 -11.55 -5.70
C GLU A 32 12.22 -11.64 -7.16
N THR A 33 12.97 -12.68 -7.51
CA THR A 33 13.46 -12.89 -8.88
C THR A 33 12.27 -13.03 -9.82
N GLN A 34 12.14 -12.08 -10.75
CA GLN A 34 11.04 -12.01 -11.73
C GLN A 34 9.63 -11.97 -11.10
N ARG A 35 9.49 -11.38 -9.91
CA ARG A 35 8.18 -11.28 -9.22
C ARG A 35 7.06 -10.64 -10.07
N SER A 36 7.41 -9.76 -11.02
CA SER A 36 6.48 -9.14 -11.98
C SER A 36 5.85 -10.08 -13.01
N GLY A 37 6.25 -11.35 -13.05
CA GLY A 37 5.71 -12.29 -14.04
C GLY A 37 5.90 -13.77 -13.73
N VAL A 38 6.52 -14.12 -12.59
CA VAL A 38 6.65 -15.51 -12.16
C VAL A 38 5.27 -16.17 -12.08
N ALA A 39 5.16 -17.33 -12.72
CA ALA A 39 3.96 -18.14 -12.74
C ALA A 39 4.12 -19.32 -11.78
N THR A 40 3.42 -19.24 -10.65
CA THR A 40 3.47 -20.26 -9.61
C THR A 40 2.54 -21.42 -9.97
N TYR A 41 3.08 -22.64 -9.96
CA TYR A 41 2.34 -23.89 -10.16
C TYR A 41 2.24 -24.65 -8.84
N MET A 42 1.01 -24.93 -8.43
CA MET A 42 0.70 -25.65 -7.20
C MET A 42 -0.65 -26.33 -7.31
N THR A 43 -0.89 -27.29 -6.41
CA THR A 43 -2.21 -27.85 -6.17
C THR A 43 -3.04 -26.89 -5.33
N GLU A 44 -4.36 -27.01 -5.40
CA GLU A 44 -5.28 -26.26 -4.54
C GLU A 44 -5.00 -26.54 -3.06
N GLN A 45 -4.73 -27.79 -2.70
CA GLN A 45 -4.37 -28.17 -1.33
C GLN A 45 -3.13 -27.40 -0.84
N LYS A 46 -2.03 -27.37 -1.63
CA LYS A 46 -0.83 -26.62 -1.26
C LYS A 46 -1.10 -25.13 -1.08
N ALA A 47 -1.94 -24.55 -1.95
CA ALA A 47 -2.33 -23.16 -1.84
C ALA A 47 -3.12 -22.91 -0.55
N ARG A 48 -4.19 -23.69 -0.30
CA ARG A 48 -5.14 -23.50 0.80
C ARG A 48 -4.56 -23.83 2.18
N GLU A 49 -3.79 -24.90 2.28
CA GLU A 49 -3.17 -25.32 3.56
C GLU A 49 -1.83 -24.62 3.83
N GLY A 50 -1.24 -24.01 2.80
CA GLY A 50 0.02 -23.26 2.88
C GLY A 50 -0.23 -21.76 2.97
N GLU A 51 0.13 -21.04 1.90
CA GLU A 51 0.20 -19.58 1.92
C GLU A 51 -1.14 -18.91 2.18
N LEU A 52 -2.23 -19.37 1.56
CA LEU A 52 -3.56 -18.79 1.72
C LEU A 52 -4.04 -18.89 3.17
N ARG A 53 -3.69 -19.96 3.89
CA ARG A 53 -4.01 -20.11 5.31
C ARG A 53 -3.44 -18.98 6.18
N SER A 54 -2.30 -18.40 5.77
CA SER A 54 -1.69 -17.25 6.46
C SER A 54 -2.58 -16.01 6.43
N PHE A 55 -3.33 -15.82 5.35
CA PHE A 55 -4.18 -14.66 5.13
C PHE A 55 -5.62 -14.90 5.62
N GLN A 56 -6.08 -16.15 5.58
CA GLN A 56 -7.45 -16.52 5.91
C GLN A 56 -7.87 -16.03 7.30
N GLY A 57 -7.06 -16.25 8.33
CA GLY A 57 -7.48 -15.83 9.67
C GLY A 57 -7.45 -14.32 9.89
N ALA A 58 -6.63 -13.55 9.16
CA ALA A 58 -6.77 -12.10 9.18
C ALA A 58 -8.17 -11.66 8.69
N VAL A 59 -8.76 -12.41 7.76
CA VAL A 59 -10.13 -12.19 7.26
C VAL A 59 -11.17 -12.71 8.24
N GLU A 60 -11.07 -13.98 8.65
CA GLU A 60 -12.13 -14.67 9.42
C GLU A 60 -12.09 -14.34 10.93
N ASP A 61 -10.91 -14.07 11.49
CA ASP A 61 -10.70 -13.92 12.93
C ASP A 61 -10.55 -12.44 13.36
N SER A 62 -10.19 -11.52 12.45
CA SER A 62 -9.82 -10.13 12.84
C SER A 62 -10.46 -9.00 12.01
N ASP A 63 -11.40 -9.31 11.10
CA ASP A 63 -12.13 -8.32 10.30
C ASP A 63 -11.22 -7.34 9.53
N ILE A 64 -10.09 -7.81 8.98
CA ILE A 64 -9.17 -6.95 8.22
C ILE A 64 -9.92 -6.19 7.11
N LEU A 65 -9.60 -4.90 6.95
CA LEU A 65 -10.25 -4.01 5.99
C LEU A 65 -9.40 -3.68 4.76
N GLY A 66 -8.17 -4.18 4.68
CA GLY A 66 -7.27 -3.95 3.55
C GLY A 66 -6.52 -5.21 3.13
N MET A 67 -6.43 -5.43 1.82
CA MET A 67 -5.66 -6.49 1.19
C MET A 67 -4.94 -5.91 -0.02
N MET A 68 -3.67 -6.24 -0.20
CA MET A 68 -2.87 -5.84 -1.37
C MET A 68 -2.51 -7.07 -2.17
N SER A 69 -2.94 -7.11 -3.44
CA SER A 69 -2.64 -8.22 -4.32
C SER A 69 -1.20 -8.21 -4.81
N SER A 70 -0.67 -9.36 -5.24
CA SER A 70 0.72 -9.50 -5.65
C SER A 70 0.96 -9.20 -7.15
N PHE A 71 2.23 -9.06 -7.50
CA PHE A 71 2.70 -9.00 -8.89
C PHE A 71 2.63 -10.33 -9.66
N THR A 72 2.48 -11.44 -8.96
CA THR A 72 2.76 -12.77 -9.52
C THR A 72 1.57 -13.32 -10.32
N ARG A 73 1.74 -14.53 -10.85
CA ARG A 73 0.72 -15.23 -11.62
C ARG A 73 0.45 -16.61 -11.01
N ILE A 74 -0.80 -17.04 -11.11
CA ILE A 74 -1.22 -18.41 -10.82
C ILE A 74 -1.45 -19.09 -12.16
N ARG A 75 -0.50 -19.94 -12.57
CA ARG A 75 -0.46 -20.49 -13.94
C ARG A 75 -0.51 -19.34 -14.97
N ALA A 76 -1.54 -19.29 -15.80
CA ALA A 76 -1.69 -18.27 -16.84
C ALA A 76 -2.36 -16.97 -16.34
N ALA A 77 -3.01 -16.97 -15.18
CA ALA A 77 -3.75 -15.81 -14.69
C ALA A 77 -2.86 -14.91 -13.83
N SER A 78 -2.89 -13.59 -14.04
CA SER A 78 -2.33 -12.65 -13.07
C SER A 78 -3.15 -12.68 -11.79
N VAL A 79 -2.49 -12.57 -10.64
CA VAL A 79 -3.16 -12.50 -9.33
C VAL A 79 -4.15 -11.33 -9.28
N ASN A 80 -3.79 -10.16 -9.81
CA ASN A 80 -4.65 -8.97 -9.83
C ASN A 80 -5.93 -9.11 -10.66
N GLY A 81 -5.99 -10.08 -11.58
CA GLY A 81 -7.17 -10.38 -12.38
C GLY A 81 -7.73 -11.79 -12.12
N SER A 82 -7.34 -12.42 -11.03
CA SER A 82 -7.75 -13.79 -10.72
C SER A 82 -9.10 -13.79 -10.01
N VAL A 83 -10.19 -13.94 -10.76
CA VAL A 83 -11.56 -14.09 -10.20
C VAL A 83 -11.63 -15.27 -9.22
N ALA A 84 -10.97 -16.38 -9.55
CA ALA A 84 -10.94 -17.56 -8.68
C ALA A 84 -10.31 -17.28 -7.31
N LEU A 85 -9.29 -16.40 -7.24
CA LEU A 85 -8.64 -16.06 -5.98
C LEU A 85 -9.33 -14.90 -5.26
N LEU A 86 -9.53 -13.78 -5.95
CA LEU A 86 -9.94 -12.52 -5.33
C LEU A 86 -11.45 -12.42 -5.10
N ARG A 87 -12.29 -13.00 -5.97
CA ARG A 87 -13.74 -13.11 -5.71
C ARG A 87 -14.07 -14.42 -5.04
N ASN A 88 -13.85 -15.55 -5.70
CA ASN A 88 -14.40 -16.81 -5.23
C ASN A 88 -13.83 -17.20 -3.86
N ILE A 89 -12.50 -17.23 -3.68
CA ILE A 89 -11.91 -17.58 -2.39
C ILE A 89 -12.04 -16.42 -1.40
N LEU A 90 -11.45 -15.27 -1.72
CA LEU A 90 -11.33 -14.18 -0.74
C LEU A 90 -12.70 -13.58 -0.36
N ARG A 91 -13.58 -13.29 -1.33
CA ARG A 91 -14.91 -12.70 -1.03
C ARG A 91 -15.94 -13.75 -0.69
N ASP A 92 -16.15 -14.73 -1.57
CA ASP A 92 -17.33 -15.61 -1.48
C ASP A 92 -17.15 -16.72 -0.45
N GLU A 93 -15.96 -17.33 -0.37
CA GLU A 93 -15.68 -18.38 0.62
C GLU A 93 -15.31 -17.80 1.99
N TRP A 94 -14.37 -16.84 2.06
CA TRP A 94 -13.90 -16.28 3.34
C TRP A 94 -14.72 -15.08 3.83
N GLY A 95 -15.61 -14.52 3.01
CA GLY A 95 -16.48 -13.42 3.43
C GLY A 95 -15.78 -12.06 3.55
N TYR A 96 -14.63 -11.85 2.89
CA TYR A 96 -13.88 -10.59 2.99
C TYR A 96 -14.69 -9.38 2.51
N LYS A 97 -14.74 -8.29 3.28
CA LYS A 97 -15.51 -7.07 2.95
C LYS A 97 -14.67 -5.81 2.74
N GLY A 98 -13.36 -5.91 2.96
CA GLY A 98 -12.45 -4.77 2.91
C GLY A 98 -12.04 -4.34 1.49
N LEU A 99 -11.03 -3.48 1.42
CA LEU A 99 -10.41 -2.99 0.20
C LEU A 99 -9.51 -4.06 -0.43
N ILE A 100 -9.46 -4.11 -1.76
CA ILE A 100 -8.42 -4.82 -2.50
C ILE A 100 -7.67 -3.78 -3.32
N SER A 101 -6.40 -3.56 -2.99
CA SER A 101 -5.49 -2.74 -3.78
C SER A 101 -4.62 -3.64 -4.63
N THR A 102 -4.28 -3.23 -5.85
CA THR A 102 -3.11 -3.79 -6.52
C THR A 102 -1.84 -3.46 -5.73
N ASP A 103 -0.77 -4.24 -5.94
CA ASP A 103 0.59 -3.70 -5.74
C ASP A 103 0.82 -2.52 -6.71
N MET A 104 1.92 -1.81 -6.53
CA MET A 104 2.31 -0.66 -7.36
C MET A 104 2.34 -1.03 -8.85
N VAL A 105 1.41 -0.45 -9.63
CA VAL A 105 1.30 -0.66 -11.07
C VAL A 105 2.59 -0.20 -11.75
N ASN A 106 3.44 -1.16 -12.09
CA ASN A 106 4.71 -0.92 -12.77
C ASN A 106 4.63 -1.16 -14.28
N ASN A 107 3.50 -1.68 -14.78
CA ASN A 107 3.28 -2.01 -16.18
C ASN A 107 1.78 -2.08 -16.50
N THR A 108 1.31 -1.14 -17.32
CA THR A 108 -0.10 -1.00 -17.72
C THR A 108 -0.64 -2.19 -18.52
N GLY A 109 0.23 -3.01 -19.11
CA GLY A 109 -0.14 -4.24 -19.82
C GLY A 109 -0.43 -5.42 -18.89
N TYR A 110 0.20 -5.47 -17.71
CA TYR A 110 -0.05 -6.51 -16.70
C TYR A 110 -1.17 -6.13 -15.72
N PHE A 111 -1.42 -4.83 -15.55
CA PHE A 111 -2.45 -4.27 -14.68
C PHE A 111 -3.52 -3.59 -15.54
N ARG A 112 -4.45 -4.38 -16.08
CA ARG A 112 -5.56 -3.86 -16.87
C ARG A 112 -6.77 -3.55 -15.96
N PRO A 113 -7.38 -2.36 -16.02
CA PRO A 113 -8.50 -2.00 -15.15
C PRO A 113 -9.68 -2.97 -15.22
N GLU A 114 -10.04 -3.43 -16.41
CA GLU A 114 -11.16 -4.33 -16.65
C GLU A 114 -10.99 -5.69 -15.96
N MET A 115 -9.79 -6.29 -16.00
CA MET A 115 -9.54 -7.56 -15.29
C MET A 115 -9.55 -7.36 -13.77
N CYS A 116 -9.09 -6.20 -13.30
CA CYS A 116 -9.08 -5.85 -11.89
C CYS A 116 -10.52 -5.71 -11.36
N ILE A 117 -11.39 -5.00 -12.11
CA ILE A 117 -12.82 -4.87 -11.81
C ILE A 117 -13.50 -6.25 -11.83
N HIS A 118 -13.25 -7.08 -12.83
CA HIS A 118 -13.82 -8.44 -12.87
C HIS A 118 -13.41 -9.27 -11.64
N ALA A 119 -12.18 -9.10 -11.14
CA ALA A 119 -11.66 -9.82 -9.99
C ALA A 119 -12.05 -9.18 -8.63
N GLY A 120 -12.72 -8.03 -8.60
CA GLY A 120 -13.14 -7.38 -7.36
C GLY A 120 -12.11 -6.45 -6.73
N VAL A 121 -11.09 -6.03 -7.48
CA VAL A 121 -10.08 -5.07 -7.04
C VAL A 121 -10.72 -3.68 -6.95
N THR A 122 -10.65 -3.06 -5.77
CA THR A 122 -11.29 -1.78 -5.50
C THR A 122 -10.41 -0.58 -5.85
N MET A 123 -9.09 -0.75 -5.85
CA MET A 123 -8.13 0.34 -6.06
C MET A 123 -6.90 -0.15 -6.83
N MET A 124 -6.36 0.71 -7.69
CA MET A 124 -5.09 0.47 -8.37
C MET A 124 -4.05 1.47 -7.85
N ALA A 125 -2.94 0.96 -7.33
CA ALA A 125 -1.85 1.78 -6.80
C ALA A 125 -0.89 2.18 -7.92
N ASP A 126 -0.43 3.43 -7.95
CA ASP A 126 0.53 3.94 -8.94
C ASP A 126 1.73 4.61 -8.25
N PHE A 127 2.86 4.76 -8.96
CA PHE A 127 4.10 5.43 -8.50
C PHE A 127 3.99 6.96 -8.44
N SER A 128 2.78 7.49 -8.27
CA SER A 128 2.50 8.92 -8.45
C SER A 128 2.94 9.42 -9.84
N THR A 129 3.03 8.56 -10.84
CA THR A 129 3.27 8.98 -12.23
C THR A 129 2.01 9.55 -12.86
N ASN A 130 0.84 9.10 -12.41
CA ASN A 130 -0.47 9.59 -12.77
C ASN A 130 -1.09 10.38 -11.61
N GLU A 131 -0.53 11.56 -11.32
CA GLU A 131 -1.08 12.47 -10.29
C GLU A 131 -2.41 13.11 -10.72
N THR A 132 -2.76 13.00 -12.00
CA THR A 132 -4.00 13.54 -12.57
C THR A 132 -4.82 12.47 -13.28
N MET A 133 -6.15 12.65 -13.28
CA MET A 133 -7.06 11.78 -14.05
C MET A 133 -6.79 11.78 -15.55
N GLN A 134 -6.17 12.85 -16.08
CA GLN A 134 -5.76 12.90 -17.47
C GLN A 134 -4.69 11.85 -17.78
N GLN A 135 -3.64 11.76 -16.96
CA GLN A 135 -2.55 10.78 -17.15
C GLN A 135 -3.05 9.33 -16.98
N VAL A 136 -3.99 9.11 -16.05
CA VAL A 136 -4.70 7.81 -15.93
C VAL A 136 -5.44 7.48 -17.23
N THR A 137 -6.14 8.45 -17.82
CA THR A 137 -6.89 8.26 -19.08
C THR A 137 -5.96 8.00 -20.26
N GLU A 138 -4.79 8.63 -20.31
CA GLU A 138 -3.77 8.39 -21.33
C GLU A 138 -3.17 6.98 -21.23
N SER A 139 -3.08 6.42 -20.03
CA SER A 139 -2.62 5.03 -19.80
C SER A 139 -3.62 3.99 -20.29
N TRP A 140 -4.92 4.27 -20.15
CA TRP A 140 -6.01 3.38 -20.55
C TRP A 140 -7.11 4.14 -21.33
N PRO A 141 -6.84 4.57 -22.57
CA PRO A 141 -7.74 5.46 -23.32
C PRO A 141 -9.08 4.82 -23.70
N TYR A 142 -9.19 3.49 -23.56
CA TYR A 142 -10.41 2.72 -23.80
C TYR A 142 -11.33 2.65 -22.57
N MET A 143 -10.88 3.01 -21.36
CA MET A 143 -11.69 3.03 -20.14
C MET A 143 -12.55 4.29 -20.06
N THR A 144 -13.35 4.56 -21.09
CA THR A 144 -14.22 5.74 -21.15
C THR A 144 -15.60 5.44 -20.60
N LYS A 145 -16.27 6.46 -20.05
CA LYS A 145 -17.66 6.35 -19.58
C LYS A 145 -18.60 5.82 -20.66
N GLU A 146 -18.42 6.26 -21.91
CA GLU A 146 -19.25 5.81 -23.03
C GLU A 146 -19.09 4.30 -23.28
N LEU A 147 -17.85 3.81 -23.37
CA LEU A 147 -17.59 2.39 -23.63
C LEU A 147 -18.04 1.52 -22.46
N ILE A 148 -17.73 1.92 -21.23
CA ILE A 148 -18.12 1.18 -20.02
C ILE A 148 -19.65 1.15 -19.88
N SER A 149 -20.36 2.23 -20.23
CA SER A 149 -21.83 2.26 -20.15
C SER A 149 -22.53 1.29 -21.10
N LYS A 150 -21.82 0.80 -22.13
CA LYS A 150 -22.33 -0.23 -23.07
C LYS A 150 -22.09 -1.66 -22.58
N ASP A 151 -21.27 -1.84 -21.54
CA ASP A 151 -21.02 -3.12 -20.89
C ASP A 151 -21.69 -3.15 -19.51
N GLU A 152 -22.94 -3.62 -19.48
CA GLU A 152 -23.73 -3.69 -18.25
C GLU A 152 -23.05 -4.54 -17.17
N ASN A 153 -22.32 -5.58 -17.57
CA ASN A 153 -21.66 -6.48 -16.63
C ASN A 153 -20.48 -5.78 -15.95
N LEU A 154 -19.59 -5.17 -16.73
CA LEU A 154 -18.46 -4.42 -16.21
C LEU A 154 -18.92 -3.25 -15.32
N ALA A 155 -19.96 -2.52 -15.75
CA ALA A 155 -20.54 -1.44 -14.97
C ALA A 155 -21.14 -1.92 -13.64
N SER A 156 -21.83 -3.07 -13.64
CA SER A 156 -22.38 -3.67 -12.42
C SER A 156 -21.27 -4.13 -11.47
N MET A 157 -20.23 -4.78 -12.00
CA MET A 157 -19.09 -5.23 -11.19
C MET A 157 -18.35 -4.06 -10.56
N ALA A 158 -18.07 -3.00 -11.33
CA ALA A 158 -17.47 -1.78 -10.80
C ALA A 158 -18.33 -1.16 -9.68
N LYS A 159 -19.66 -1.15 -9.85
CA LYS A 159 -20.57 -0.68 -8.81
C LYS A 159 -20.52 -1.54 -7.55
N ASP A 160 -20.41 -2.86 -7.69
CA ASP A 160 -20.28 -3.77 -6.55
C ASP A 160 -18.95 -3.56 -5.82
N ASP A 161 -17.85 -3.38 -6.55
CA ASP A 161 -16.54 -3.14 -5.97
C ASP A 161 -16.50 -1.84 -5.16
N MET A 162 -17.18 -0.79 -5.63
CA MET A 162 -17.33 0.46 -4.88
C MET A 162 -18.10 0.28 -3.56
N LYS A 163 -19.00 -0.70 -3.44
CA LYS A 163 -19.68 -0.97 -2.16
C LYS A 163 -18.70 -1.47 -1.11
N TYR A 164 -17.73 -2.31 -1.48
CA TYR A 164 -16.67 -2.76 -0.56
C TYR A 164 -15.77 -1.60 -0.15
N GLN A 165 -15.47 -0.68 -1.09
CA GLN A 165 -14.71 0.52 -0.78
C GLN A 165 -15.42 1.41 0.24
N LEU A 166 -16.71 1.67 0.02
CA LEU A 166 -17.53 2.44 0.96
C LEU A 166 -17.68 1.72 2.31
N TYR A 167 -17.82 0.40 2.31
CA TYR A 167 -17.87 -0.41 3.53
C TYR A 167 -16.61 -0.21 4.37
N ALA A 168 -15.42 -0.35 3.78
CA ALA A 168 -14.15 -0.19 4.50
C ALA A 168 -13.97 1.24 5.04
N TYR A 169 -14.36 2.27 4.27
CA TYR A 169 -14.31 3.66 4.75
C TYR A 169 -15.30 3.94 5.87
N ALA A 170 -16.50 3.36 5.83
CA ALA A 170 -17.49 3.49 6.89
C ALA A 170 -17.08 2.80 8.20
N HIS A 171 -16.27 1.75 8.12
CA HIS A 171 -15.79 0.96 9.27
C HIS A 171 -14.35 1.35 9.69
N SER A 172 -13.87 2.52 9.27
CA SER A 172 -12.54 3.02 9.62
C SER A 172 -12.57 4.49 10.02
N ALA A 173 -11.43 5.00 10.49
CA ALA A 173 -11.23 6.41 10.76
C ALA A 173 -10.90 7.21 9.49
N ALA A 174 -10.93 6.62 8.29
CA ALA A 174 -10.46 7.24 7.04
C ALA A 174 -11.14 8.59 6.73
N GLN A 175 -12.41 8.77 7.12
CA GLN A 175 -13.15 10.02 6.94
C GLN A 175 -12.98 11.02 8.10
N ASN A 176 -12.34 10.59 9.20
CA ASN A 176 -12.18 11.35 10.44
C ASN A 176 -10.69 11.57 10.78
N VAL A 177 -9.84 11.74 9.76
CA VAL A 177 -8.40 11.98 9.92
C VAL A 177 -8.11 13.48 9.95
N LYS A 178 -7.32 13.91 10.93
CA LYS A 178 -6.71 15.25 10.94
C LYS A 178 -5.19 15.09 10.96
N THR A 179 -4.51 15.59 9.92
CA THR A 179 -3.06 15.69 9.94
C THR A 179 -2.65 16.78 10.91
N VAL A 180 -1.84 16.40 11.90
CA VAL A 180 -1.21 17.34 12.83
C VAL A 180 0.29 17.15 12.74
N GLU A 181 1.01 18.25 12.63
CA GLU A 181 2.47 18.22 12.67
C GLU A 181 2.90 17.98 14.11
N VAL A 182 3.68 16.92 14.33
CA VAL A 182 4.22 16.55 15.64
C VAL A 182 5.72 16.48 15.47
N THR A 183 6.44 17.40 16.09
CA THR A 183 7.90 17.30 16.23
C THR A 183 8.20 16.42 17.45
N PRO A 184 8.75 15.21 17.28
CA PRO A 184 9.09 14.35 18.41
C PRO A 184 10.18 14.99 19.27
N TRP A 185 10.23 14.63 20.56
CA TRP A 185 11.23 15.18 21.49
C TRP A 185 12.68 14.94 21.03
N TRP A 186 12.94 13.81 20.35
CA TRP A 186 14.27 13.49 19.85
C TRP A 186 14.66 14.39 18.66
N GLU A 187 13.70 14.77 17.81
CA GLU A 187 13.95 15.69 16.69
C GLU A 187 14.25 17.08 17.23
N MET A 188 13.46 17.53 18.22
CA MET A 188 13.71 18.77 18.94
C MET A 188 15.10 18.78 19.59
N THR A 189 15.50 17.67 20.21
CA THR A 189 16.84 17.51 20.81
C THR A 189 17.94 17.60 19.77
N MET A 190 17.78 16.93 18.63
CA MET A 190 18.75 17.00 17.53
C MET A 190 18.86 18.42 16.97
N ASN A 191 17.73 19.13 16.79
CA ASN A 191 17.72 20.51 16.34
C ASN A 191 18.44 21.43 17.32
N VAL A 192 18.21 21.29 18.63
CA VAL A 192 18.92 22.06 19.65
C VAL A 192 20.43 21.81 19.61
N ILE A 193 20.86 20.54 19.52
CA ILE A 193 22.28 20.18 19.41
C ILE A 193 22.89 20.77 18.14
N PHE A 194 22.17 20.72 17.02
CA PHE A 194 22.60 21.27 15.74
C PHE A 194 22.82 22.79 15.84
N TYR A 195 21.87 23.54 16.38
CA TYR A 195 22.01 25.00 16.54
C TYR A 195 23.07 25.40 17.56
N ILE A 196 23.23 24.65 18.65
CA ILE A 196 24.34 24.84 19.60
C ILE A 196 25.68 24.62 18.88
N SER A 197 25.80 23.57 18.08
CA SER A 197 27.02 23.27 17.32
C SER A 197 27.36 24.39 16.33
N ILE A 198 26.37 24.93 15.62
CA ILE A 198 26.56 26.11 14.77
C ILE A 198 27.04 27.31 15.58
N GLY A 199 26.38 27.61 16.71
CA GLY A 199 26.73 28.74 17.56
C GLY A 199 28.16 28.64 18.10
N LEU A 200 28.57 27.45 18.58
CA LEU A 200 29.93 27.18 19.05
C LEU A 200 30.96 27.29 17.92
N SER A 201 30.62 26.85 16.71
CA SER A 201 31.50 26.95 15.54
C SER A 201 31.73 28.40 15.13
N VAL A 202 30.66 29.21 15.10
CA VAL A 202 30.76 30.65 14.81
C VAL A 202 31.55 31.37 15.89
N LEU A 203 31.30 31.07 17.18
CA LEU A 203 32.04 31.65 18.29
C LEU A 203 33.53 31.28 18.24
N SER A 204 33.85 30.01 17.96
CA SER A 204 35.21 29.52 17.75
C SER A 204 35.93 30.31 16.65
N LEU A 205 35.30 30.48 15.49
CA LEU A 205 35.86 31.26 14.37
C LEU A 205 36.07 32.72 14.74
N ALA A 206 35.12 33.34 15.44
CA ALA A 206 35.23 34.72 15.90
C ALA A 206 36.38 34.91 16.91
N LEU A 207 36.50 34.01 17.88
CA LEU A 207 37.61 34.02 18.85
C LEU A 207 38.96 33.80 18.15
N TYR A 208 39.04 32.85 17.22
CA TYR A 208 40.24 32.64 16.42
C TYR A 208 40.66 33.90 15.65
N ALA A 209 39.71 34.57 14.98
CA ALA A 209 40.00 35.82 14.29
C ALA A 209 40.44 36.94 15.25
N ALA A 210 39.78 37.08 16.40
CA ALA A 210 40.10 38.11 17.38
C ALA A 210 41.48 37.93 18.01
N PHE A 211 41.85 36.71 18.40
CA PHE A 211 43.10 36.45 19.13
C PHE A 211 44.29 36.20 18.21
N PHE A 212 44.14 35.42 17.13
CA PHE A 212 45.27 35.03 16.29
C PHE A 212 45.53 35.96 15.11
N ILE A 213 44.49 36.50 14.47
CA ILE A 213 44.66 37.39 13.31
C ILE A 213 44.99 38.81 13.75
N LYS A 214 44.35 39.29 14.83
CA LYS A 214 44.61 40.63 15.36
C LYS A 214 45.93 40.71 16.14
N GLY A 215 46.25 39.69 16.94
CA GLY A 215 47.53 39.61 17.66
C GLY A 215 48.76 39.62 16.73
N LYS A 216 48.70 38.92 15.58
CA LYS A 216 49.76 38.97 14.55
C LYS A 216 49.96 40.34 13.88
N LYS A 217 48.99 41.25 13.98
CA LYS A 217 49.11 42.62 13.47
C LYS A 217 49.76 43.58 14.47
N GLU A 218 49.81 43.23 15.75
CA GLU A 218 50.41 44.04 16.81
C GLU A 218 51.89 43.66 17.07
N GLU A 219 52.36 42.50 16.56
CA GLU A 219 53.75 42.02 16.68
C GLU A 219 54.66 42.34 15.46
N ASN A 220 54.17 43.06 14.43
CA ASN A 220 54.97 43.58 13.31
C ASN A 220 54.96 45.10 13.29
#